data_AF-A0A1N6E6S0-F1
#
_entry.id   AF-A0A1N6E6S0-F1
#
_cell.length_a   1.000
_cell.length_b   1.000
_cell.length_c   1.000
_cell.angle_alpha   90.00
_cell.angle_beta   90.00
_cell.angle_gamma   90.00
#
_symmetry.space_group_name_H-M   'P 1'
#
loop_
_entity.id
_entity.type
_entity.pdbx_description
1 polymer ?
#
loop_
_entity_poly.entity_id
_entity_poly.type
_entity_poly.pdbx_seq_one_letter_code
_entity_poly.pdbx_strand_id
1 'polypeptide(L)'
;MTKWKAFLSLLLSVTVLGCKPEPYTVEAGFTNGSTSGEHGVKKMVITTQSGGKANFAMGAVSGYPGAHSSGGRMDAPAYIEGHWAKGWEYPFKSYHRISAPIPGNAEAKMKTMDNYYQNFDRDYGSMEVIVDGPRVRVFYSKSCVDMYDDCTPKQGADPNGWVVRSPKNQTDVVVLFDGKGESSSTPFPNTFFADLEKRKKASVSE
;
A
#
# COMPACT_ATOMS: atom_id res chain seq x y z
N MET A 1 43.84 1.97 55.63
CA MET A 1 42.56 1.38 55.18
C MET A 1 41.67 2.49 54.61
N THR A 2 40.70 2.12 53.76
CA THR A 2 39.63 3.00 53.19
C THR A 2 40.02 4.08 52.18
N LYS A 3 40.46 3.71 50.95
CA LYS A 3 40.23 4.51 49.71
C LYS A 3 40.20 3.61 48.45
N TRP A 4 39.40 2.55 48.43
CA TRP A 4 39.22 1.70 47.24
C TRP A 4 37.84 1.04 47.22
N LYS A 5 36.78 1.79 47.51
CA LYS A 5 35.41 1.28 47.36
C LYS A 5 34.45 2.26 46.66
N ALA A 6 34.84 3.52 46.49
CA ALA A 6 33.97 4.53 45.89
C ALA A 6 34.06 4.61 44.35
N PHE A 7 35.10 4.04 43.73
CA PHE A 7 35.29 4.16 42.28
C PHE A 7 34.60 3.07 41.45
N LEU A 8 34.17 1.97 42.07
CA LEU A 8 33.46 0.88 41.36
C LEU A 8 31.96 1.13 41.22
N SER A 9 31.36 2.01 42.04
CA SER A 9 29.92 2.29 41.99
C SER A 9 29.51 3.34 40.95
N LEU A 10 30.47 4.07 40.38
CA LEU A 10 30.21 5.09 39.35
C LEU A 10 30.33 4.55 37.90
N LEU A 11 30.81 3.31 37.73
CA LEU A 11 30.99 2.67 36.43
C LEU A 11 29.80 1.77 36.02
N LEU A 12 28.76 1.65 36.85
CA LEU A 12 27.59 0.81 36.58
C LEU A 12 26.37 1.58 36.01
N SER A 13 26.54 2.84 35.63
CA SER A 13 25.43 3.74 35.28
C SER A 13 25.25 4.00 33.78
N VAL A 14 26.08 3.42 32.90
CA VAL A 14 26.15 3.85 31.49
C VAL A 14 26.03 2.66 30.52
N THR A 15 24.95 1.89 30.59
CA THR A 15 24.52 1.04 29.46
C THR A 15 23.01 0.77 29.50
N VAL A 16 22.19 1.82 29.51
CA VAL A 16 20.83 1.73 28.97
C VAL A 16 20.64 2.85 27.96
N LEU A 17 21.58 2.96 27.01
CA LEU A 17 21.24 3.50 25.70
C LEU A 17 20.30 2.48 25.09
N GLY A 18 19.00 2.62 25.39
CA GLY A 18 17.96 1.75 24.85
C GLY A 18 18.14 1.69 23.35
N CYS A 19 18.43 0.50 22.83
CA CYS A 19 18.29 0.23 21.41
C CYS A 19 16.88 0.68 21.03
N LYS A 20 16.78 1.78 20.27
CA LYS A 20 15.53 2.09 19.60
C LYS A 20 15.20 0.84 18.77
N PRO A 21 13.97 0.29 18.88
CA PRO A 21 13.57 -0.82 18.04
C PRO A 21 13.89 -0.45 16.59
N GLU A 22 14.44 -1.41 15.85
CA GLU A 22 14.72 -1.19 14.43
C GLU A 22 13.40 -0.75 13.76
N PRO A 23 13.43 0.34 12.95
CA PRO A 23 12.22 0.79 12.27
C PRO A 23 11.67 -0.33 11.39
N TYR A 24 10.36 -0.56 11.49
CA TYR A 24 9.70 -1.59 10.70
C TYR A 24 9.84 -1.30 9.22
N THR A 25 10.37 -2.26 8.47
CA THR A 25 10.52 -2.21 7.01
C THR A 25 10.29 -3.60 6.43
N VAL A 26 9.76 -3.65 5.22
CA VAL A 26 9.53 -4.89 4.47
C VAL A 26 10.04 -4.76 3.05
N GLU A 27 10.44 -5.87 2.45
CA GLU A 27 10.53 -5.98 0.99
C GLU A 27 9.13 -6.29 0.45
N ALA A 28 8.64 -5.51 -0.52
CA ALA A 28 7.32 -5.74 -1.09
C ALA A 28 7.28 -5.48 -2.60
N GLY A 29 6.66 -6.40 -3.34
CA GLY A 29 6.23 -6.18 -4.72
C GLY A 29 5.13 -5.12 -4.77
N PHE A 30 5.09 -4.31 -5.84
CA PHE A 30 4.06 -3.28 -6.00
C PHE A 30 3.09 -3.66 -7.11
N THR A 31 1.82 -3.66 -6.77
CA THR A 31 0.74 -4.10 -7.65
C THR A 31 -0.35 -3.05 -7.70
N ASN A 32 -0.98 -2.86 -8.87
CA ASN A 32 -2.22 -2.10 -8.97
C ASN A 32 -3.30 -2.92 -9.69
N GLY A 33 -4.57 -2.55 -9.55
CA GLY A 33 -5.65 -3.31 -10.17
C GLY A 33 -7.03 -2.68 -10.04
N SER A 34 -8.04 -3.44 -10.47
CA SER A 34 -9.45 -3.08 -10.37
C SER A 34 -10.31 -4.34 -10.26
N THR A 35 -11.41 -4.25 -9.52
CA THR A 35 -12.44 -5.29 -9.44
C THR A 35 -13.72 -4.93 -10.21
N SER A 36 -13.79 -3.70 -10.74
CA SER A 36 -14.95 -3.14 -11.43
C SER A 36 -14.70 -2.84 -12.90
N GLY A 37 -13.67 -3.47 -13.47
CA GLY A 37 -13.28 -3.36 -14.86
C GLY A 37 -12.31 -2.21 -15.14
N GLU A 38 -12.40 -1.64 -16.34
CA GLU A 38 -11.37 -0.79 -16.93
C GLU A 38 -11.17 0.56 -16.23
N HIS A 39 -9.92 0.84 -15.87
CA HIS A 39 -9.48 2.14 -15.36
C HIS A 39 -8.11 2.51 -15.94
N GLY A 40 -7.93 3.78 -16.25
CA GLY A 40 -6.63 4.37 -16.58
C GLY A 40 -6.04 5.03 -15.34
N VAL A 41 -4.96 4.49 -14.78
CA VAL A 41 -4.27 5.07 -13.62
C VAL A 41 -3.04 5.82 -14.12
N LYS A 42 -3.00 7.13 -13.89
CA LYS A 42 -1.92 8.02 -14.38
C LYS A 42 -1.02 8.56 -13.28
N LYS A 43 -1.54 8.64 -12.05
CA LYS A 43 -0.75 8.90 -10.84
C LYS A 43 -1.37 8.14 -9.69
N MET A 44 -0.55 7.43 -8.93
CA MET A 44 -0.97 6.80 -7.69
C MET A 44 0.27 6.60 -6.83
N VAL A 45 0.46 7.43 -5.82
CA VAL A 45 1.68 7.47 -5.00
C VAL A 45 1.29 7.24 -3.56
N ILE A 46 1.98 6.28 -2.93
CA ILE A 46 1.96 6.11 -1.49
C ILE A 46 3.23 6.76 -0.94
N THR A 47 3.07 7.60 0.07
CA THR A 47 4.17 8.11 0.90
C THR A 47 4.17 7.35 2.22
N THR A 48 5.32 6.84 2.63
CA THR A 48 5.48 6.09 3.87
C THR A 48 5.80 7.00 5.06
N GLN A 49 5.80 6.45 6.27
CA GLN A 49 6.08 7.22 7.50
C GLN A 49 7.47 7.85 7.50
N SER A 50 8.46 7.17 6.93
CA SER A 50 9.83 7.67 6.74
C SER A 50 9.97 8.71 5.62
N GLY A 51 8.90 8.97 4.86
CA GLY A 51 8.88 9.89 3.72
C GLY A 51 9.27 9.23 2.38
N GLY A 52 9.53 7.92 2.36
CA GLY A 52 9.70 7.14 1.15
C GLY A 52 8.47 7.21 0.25
N LYS A 53 8.66 7.13 -1.08
CA LYS A 53 7.56 7.22 -2.06
C LYS A 53 7.60 6.06 -3.02
N ALA A 54 6.45 5.42 -3.20
CA ALA A 54 6.24 4.35 -4.16
C ALA A 54 5.10 4.71 -5.13
N ASN A 55 5.33 4.51 -6.43
CA ASN A 55 4.34 4.79 -7.46
C ASN A 55 3.68 3.48 -7.95
N PHE A 56 2.36 3.48 -7.97
CA PHE A 56 1.47 2.39 -8.36
C PHE A 56 0.69 2.71 -9.64
N ALA A 57 1.09 3.75 -10.38
CA ALA A 57 0.51 4.07 -11.68
C ALA A 57 1.09 3.17 -12.79
N MET A 58 0.54 1.96 -12.94
CA MET A 58 0.93 1.00 -14.00
C MET A 58 0.14 1.16 -15.31
N GLY A 59 -0.53 2.30 -15.52
CA GLY A 59 -1.32 2.55 -16.73
C GLY A 59 -2.73 1.94 -16.67
N ALA A 60 -3.10 1.17 -17.69
CA ALA A 60 -4.44 0.60 -17.84
C ALA A 60 -4.60 -0.67 -16.99
N VAL A 61 -5.63 -0.71 -16.15
CA VAL A 61 -5.97 -1.85 -15.28
C VAL A 61 -7.42 -2.29 -15.50
N SER A 62 -7.70 -3.58 -15.36
CA SER A 62 -9.07 -4.12 -15.47
C SER A 62 -9.35 -5.35 -14.60
N GLY A 63 -8.34 -5.84 -13.89
CA GLY A 63 -8.41 -7.06 -13.11
C GLY A 63 -7.72 -6.93 -11.75
N TYR A 64 -8.00 -7.91 -10.89
CA TYR A 64 -7.45 -8.03 -9.54
C TYR A 64 -6.74 -9.38 -9.35
N PRO A 65 -5.55 -9.42 -8.74
CA PRO A 65 -4.59 -8.31 -8.80
C PRO A 65 -4.31 -7.95 -10.28
N GLY A 66 -3.85 -6.72 -10.54
CA GLY A 66 -3.44 -6.31 -11.89
C GLY A 66 -1.92 -6.44 -12.06
N ALA A 67 -1.32 -5.48 -12.77
CA ALA A 67 0.11 -5.53 -13.09
C ALA A 67 0.97 -5.44 -11.82
N HIS A 68 2.06 -6.20 -11.78
CA HIS A 68 3.03 -6.22 -10.70
C HIS A 68 4.38 -5.65 -11.18
N SER A 69 5.13 -5.02 -10.28
CA SER A 69 6.54 -4.69 -10.47
C SER A 69 7.42 -5.43 -9.46
N SER A 70 8.74 -5.39 -9.67
CA SER A 70 9.71 -5.96 -8.73
C SER A 70 9.61 -5.40 -7.31
N GLY A 71 9.03 -4.20 -7.15
CA GLY A 71 8.85 -3.57 -5.84
C GLY A 71 10.15 -3.05 -5.22
N GLY A 72 10.17 -2.98 -3.90
CA GLY A 72 11.34 -2.57 -3.12
C GLY A 72 11.06 -2.50 -1.61
N ARG A 73 12.07 -2.03 -0.86
CA ARG A 73 11.95 -1.79 0.58
C ARG A 73 11.03 -0.62 0.89
N MET A 74 10.09 -0.83 1.81
CA MET A 74 9.24 0.22 2.36
C MET A 74 8.86 -0.02 3.82
N ASP A 75 8.69 1.06 4.57
CA ASP A 75 8.02 1.07 5.87
C ASP A 75 6.52 1.31 5.70
N ALA A 76 5.80 1.47 6.82
CA ALA A 76 4.35 1.57 6.81
C ALA A 76 3.85 2.78 5.99
N PRO A 77 2.77 2.62 5.22
CA PRO A 77 2.22 3.71 4.42
C PRO A 77 1.52 4.74 5.30
N ALA A 78 1.67 6.02 4.97
CA ALA A 78 1.17 7.15 5.75
C ALA A 78 0.23 8.08 4.95
N TYR A 79 0.38 8.13 3.63
CA TYR A 79 -0.40 9.02 2.78
C TYR A 79 -0.59 8.43 1.38
N ILE A 80 -1.73 8.67 0.76
CA ILE A 80 -2.01 8.32 -0.64
C ILE A 80 -2.43 9.54 -1.45
N GLU A 81 -1.83 9.69 -2.62
CA GLU A 81 -2.19 10.73 -3.59
C GLU A 81 -2.26 10.14 -5.00
N GLY A 82 -3.30 10.46 -5.77
CA GLY A 82 -3.39 9.97 -7.13
C GLY A 82 -4.52 10.56 -7.94
N HIS A 83 -4.50 10.26 -9.24
CA HIS A 83 -5.60 10.52 -10.16
C HIS A 83 -5.71 9.41 -11.21
N TRP A 84 -6.95 9.02 -11.47
CA TRP A 84 -7.30 7.94 -12.40
C TRP A 84 -8.64 8.24 -13.07
N ALA A 85 -8.96 7.49 -14.10
CA ALA A 85 -10.22 7.64 -14.84
C ALA A 85 -10.83 6.28 -15.12
N LYS A 86 -12.15 6.26 -15.31
CA LYS A 86 -12.88 5.06 -15.73
C LYS A 86 -12.80 4.90 -17.25
N GLY A 87 -12.36 3.72 -17.71
CA GLY A 87 -12.04 3.38 -19.10
C GLY A 87 -10.53 3.32 -19.38
N TRP A 88 -10.14 2.66 -20.47
CA TRP A 88 -8.73 2.57 -20.92
C TRP A 88 -8.30 3.71 -21.83
N GLU A 89 -9.21 4.17 -22.68
CA GLU A 89 -8.93 5.16 -23.72
C GLU A 89 -9.89 6.34 -23.66
N TYR A 90 -9.48 7.43 -24.31
CA TYR A 90 -10.31 8.62 -24.46
C TYR A 90 -11.45 8.36 -25.45
N PRO A 91 -12.69 8.80 -25.19
CA PRO A 91 -13.11 9.58 -24.02
C PRO A 91 -13.32 8.69 -22.77
N PHE A 92 -12.87 9.21 -21.62
CA PHE A 92 -13.08 8.54 -20.34
C PHE A 92 -14.47 8.85 -19.78
N LYS A 93 -15.01 7.93 -18.96
CA LYS A 93 -16.39 8.03 -18.42
C LYS A 93 -16.48 8.94 -17.20
N SER A 94 -15.46 8.93 -16.35
CA SER A 94 -15.36 9.73 -15.14
C SER A 94 -13.92 9.87 -14.71
N TYR A 95 -13.61 10.96 -14.02
CA TYR A 95 -12.28 11.29 -13.54
C TYR A 95 -12.30 11.34 -12.02
N HIS A 96 -11.22 10.84 -11.42
CA HIS A 96 -11.11 10.70 -9.98
C HIS A 96 -9.75 11.19 -9.49
N ARG A 97 -9.72 11.74 -8.29
CA ARG A 97 -8.48 12.05 -7.57
C ARG A 97 -8.61 11.75 -6.08
N ILE A 98 -7.49 11.45 -5.45
CA ILE A 98 -7.38 11.25 -4.01
C ILE A 98 -6.16 12.00 -3.49
N SER A 99 -6.28 12.56 -2.29
CA SER A 99 -5.18 13.05 -1.48
C SER A 99 -5.63 12.88 -0.03
N ALA A 100 -5.14 11.85 0.64
CA ALA A 100 -5.66 11.46 1.94
C ALA A 100 -4.60 10.78 2.83
N PRO A 101 -4.66 10.99 4.15
CA PRO A 101 -3.85 10.24 5.10
C PRO A 101 -4.31 8.78 5.18
N ILE A 102 -3.36 7.88 5.37
CA ILE A 102 -3.62 6.47 5.67
C ILE A 102 -3.67 6.31 7.20
N PRO A 103 -4.61 5.51 7.75
CA PRO A 103 -4.71 5.28 9.18
C PRO A 103 -3.38 4.85 9.82
N GLY A 104 -3.07 5.42 10.99
CA GLY A 104 -1.80 5.19 11.69
C GLY A 104 -1.56 3.75 12.18
N ASN A 105 -2.57 2.87 12.10
CA ASN A 105 -2.43 1.44 12.43
C ASN A 105 -1.96 0.58 11.25
N ALA A 106 -1.57 1.17 10.12
CA ALA A 106 -1.07 0.43 8.96
C ALA A 106 0.13 -0.47 9.30
N GLU A 107 1.10 0.03 10.09
CA GLU A 107 2.25 -0.78 10.53
C GLU A 107 1.82 -2.02 11.30
N ALA A 108 0.93 -1.85 12.29
CA ALA A 108 0.45 -2.95 13.10
C ALA A 108 -0.26 -4.02 12.26
N LYS A 109 -1.07 -3.59 11.29
CA LYS A 109 -1.72 -4.48 10.33
C LYS A 109 -0.72 -5.25 9.46
N MET A 110 0.30 -4.58 8.93
CA MET A 110 1.32 -5.26 8.13
C MET A 110 2.11 -6.26 8.97
N LYS A 111 2.48 -5.91 10.21
CA LYS A 111 3.12 -6.85 11.17
C LYS A 111 2.23 -8.05 11.49
N THR A 112 0.92 -7.86 11.63
CA THR A 112 -0.04 -8.97 11.80
C THR A 112 0.03 -9.92 10.60
N MET A 113 0.00 -9.38 9.38
CA MET A 113 0.08 -10.16 8.15
C MET A 113 1.42 -10.90 8.00
N ASP A 114 2.54 -10.24 8.33
CA ASP A 114 3.88 -10.87 8.31
C ASP A 114 4.01 -12.05 9.27
N ASN A 115 3.22 -12.07 10.33
CA ASN A 115 3.25 -13.13 11.34
C ASN A 115 2.05 -14.08 11.28
N TYR A 116 1.22 -13.96 10.23
CA TYR A 116 -0.11 -14.55 10.21
C TYR A 116 -0.11 -16.07 10.06
N TYR A 117 0.69 -16.61 9.14
CA TYR A 117 0.61 -18.03 8.74
C TYR A 117 1.53 -18.93 9.55
N GLN A 118 1.05 -20.14 9.86
CA GLN A 118 1.79 -21.11 10.66
C GLN A 118 3.00 -21.69 9.92
N ASN A 119 2.81 -22.11 8.67
CA ASN A 119 3.80 -22.87 7.90
C ASN A 119 4.24 -22.16 6.61
N PHE A 120 3.73 -20.95 6.36
CA PHE A 120 4.10 -20.15 5.18
C PHE A 120 5.07 -19.04 5.60
N ASP A 121 6.35 -19.23 5.28
CA ASP A 121 7.40 -18.25 5.52
C ASP A 121 7.88 -17.67 4.19
N ARG A 122 7.52 -16.39 3.97
CA ARG A 122 7.93 -15.61 2.81
C ARG A 122 8.50 -14.30 3.31
N ASP A 123 9.73 -14.02 2.93
CA ASP A 123 10.48 -12.83 3.35
C ASP A 123 10.07 -11.55 2.62
N TYR A 124 9.24 -11.66 1.57
CA TYR A 124 8.67 -10.53 0.84
C TYR A 124 7.13 -10.51 0.88
N GLY A 125 6.56 -9.31 0.75
CA GLY A 125 5.13 -9.07 0.69
C GLY A 125 4.65 -8.54 -0.67
N SER A 126 3.37 -8.22 -0.74
CA SER A 126 2.70 -7.57 -1.87
C SER A 126 1.93 -6.36 -1.36
N MET A 127 2.27 -5.17 -1.86
CA MET A 127 1.51 -3.95 -1.65
C MET A 127 0.62 -3.70 -2.86
N GLU A 128 -0.69 -3.62 -2.65
CA GLU A 128 -1.67 -3.61 -3.74
C GLU A 128 -2.56 -2.36 -3.67
N VAL A 129 -2.64 -1.60 -4.76
CA VAL A 129 -3.55 -0.45 -4.87
C VAL A 129 -4.65 -0.72 -5.88
N ILE A 130 -5.88 -0.85 -5.39
CA ILE A 130 -7.03 -1.22 -6.19
C ILE A 130 -7.95 -0.01 -6.35
N VAL A 131 -8.29 0.31 -7.60
CA VAL A 131 -9.21 1.41 -7.94
C VAL A 131 -10.52 0.83 -8.47
N ASP A 132 -11.65 1.33 -7.96
CA ASP A 132 -12.99 0.89 -8.36
C ASP A 132 -13.96 2.07 -8.45
N GLY A 133 -14.11 2.64 -9.65
CA GLY A 133 -14.75 3.93 -9.81
C GLY A 133 -14.05 4.97 -8.92
N PRO A 134 -14.73 5.66 -8.01
CA PRO A 134 -14.09 6.60 -7.10
C PRO A 134 -13.42 5.94 -5.88
N ARG A 135 -13.63 4.65 -5.62
CA ARG A 135 -13.06 3.98 -4.45
C ARG A 135 -11.60 3.61 -4.71
N VAL A 136 -10.76 3.78 -3.70
CA VAL A 136 -9.36 3.32 -3.70
C VAL A 136 -9.12 2.50 -2.44
N ARG A 137 -8.51 1.33 -2.61
CA ARG A 137 -8.12 0.45 -1.51
C ARG A 137 -6.63 0.16 -1.58
N VAL A 138 -5.98 0.12 -0.43
CA VAL A 138 -4.59 -0.30 -0.27
C VAL A 138 -4.56 -1.54 0.59
N PHE A 139 -4.01 -2.62 0.05
CA PHE A 139 -3.85 -3.90 0.74
C PHE A 139 -2.38 -4.24 0.92
N TYR A 140 -2.11 -5.02 1.97
CA TYR A 140 -0.85 -5.74 2.13
C TYR A 140 -1.12 -7.23 2.33
N SER A 141 -0.30 -8.07 1.72
CA SER A 141 -0.43 -9.53 1.74
C SER A 141 0.93 -10.21 1.70
N LYS A 142 0.99 -11.47 2.14
CA LYS A 142 2.10 -12.39 1.84
C LYS A 142 1.86 -13.21 0.57
N SER A 143 0.72 -12.99 -0.08
CA SER A 143 0.30 -13.68 -1.31
C SER A 143 0.40 -15.21 -1.18
N CYS A 144 0.03 -15.75 -0.02
CA CYS A 144 -0.20 -17.17 0.17
C CYS A 144 -1.49 -17.54 -0.56
N VAL A 145 -1.42 -18.51 -1.47
CA VAL A 145 -2.57 -18.91 -2.29
C VAL A 145 -3.02 -20.29 -1.83
N ASP A 146 -4.22 -20.40 -1.25
CA ASP A 146 -4.74 -21.63 -0.62
C ASP A 146 -4.71 -22.87 -1.53
N MET A 147 -4.69 -22.66 -2.85
CA MET A 147 -4.61 -23.74 -3.85
C MET A 147 -3.22 -24.40 -3.92
N TYR A 148 -2.17 -23.67 -3.55
CA TYR A 148 -0.77 -24.07 -3.74
C TYR A 148 0.02 -24.16 -2.44
N ASP A 149 -0.41 -23.44 -1.41
CA ASP A 149 0.34 -23.24 -0.17
C ASP A 149 -0.48 -23.62 1.07
N ASP A 150 0.20 -23.92 2.18
CA ASP A 150 -0.44 -24.04 3.49
C ASP A 150 -0.65 -22.65 4.12
N CYS A 151 -1.79 -22.05 3.80
CA CYS A 151 -2.21 -20.75 4.32
C CYS A 151 -2.93 -20.85 5.67
N THR A 152 -2.67 -21.88 6.47
CA THR A 152 -3.26 -22.03 7.81
C THR A 152 -2.78 -20.91 8.75
N PRO A 153 -3.68 -20.11 9.36
CA PRO A 153 -3.29 -19.08 10.31
C PRO A 153 -2.72 -19.66 11.62
N LYS A 154 -1.75 -18.98 12.24
CA LYS A 154 -1.34 -19.30 13.62
C LYS A 154 -2.50 -19.05 14.57
N GLN A 155 -2.59 -19.86 15.63
CA GLN A 155 -3.56 -19.62 16.70
C GLN A 155 -3.32 -18.23 17.32
N GLY A 156 -4.36 -17.40 17.33
CA GLY A 156 -4.28 -16.03 17.88
C GLY A 156 -3.46 -15.05 17.04
N ALA A 157 -3.15 -15.36 15.78
CA ALA A 157 -2.37 -14.49 14.90
C ALA A 157 -2.99 -13.10 14.68
N ASP A 158 -4.32 -13.05 14.65
CA ASP A 158 -5.08 -11.84 14.35
C ASP A 158 -6.15 -11.58 15.43
N PRO A 159 -5.75 -11.11 16.62
CA PRO A 159 -6.68 -10.84 17.71
C PRO A 159 -7.63 -9.68 17.41
N ASN A 160 -7.32 -8.84 16.42
CA ASN A 160 -8.09 -7.66 16.06
C ASN A 160 -9.03 -7.89 14.85
N GLY A 161 -8.98 -9.06 14.21
CA GLY A 161 -9.78 -9.36 13.01
C GLY A 161 -9.44 -8.46 11.81
N TRP A 162 -8.17 -8.09 11.65
CA TRP A 162 -7.70 -7.26 10.54
C TRP A 162 -7.49 -8.01 9.23
N VAL A 163 -7.25 -9.31 9.30
CA VAL A 163 -6.99 -10.16 8.15
C VAL A 163 -8.31 -10.59 7.53
N VAL A 164 -8.46 -10.29 6.25
CA VAL A 164 -9.67 -10.58 5.47
C VAL A 164 -9.30 -11.23 4.15
N ARG A 165 -10.28 -11.87 3.51
CA ARG A 165 -10.10 -12.40 2.16
C ARG A 165 -9.95 -11.29 1.14
N SER A 166 -9.03 -11.48 0.19
CA SER A 166 -8.87 -10.61 -0.96
C SER A 166 -10.17 -10.55 -1.78
N PRO A 167 -10.38 -9.51 -2.62
CA PRO A 167 -11.59 -9.40 -3.44
C PRO A 167 -11.93 -10.61 -4.33
N LYS A 168 -10.93 -11.41 -4.73
CA LYS A 168 -11.14 -12.66 -5.47
C LYS A 168 -11.27 -13.91 -4.59
N ASN A 169 -11.19 -13.73 -3.28
CA ASN A 169 -11.21 -14.82 -2.30
C ASN A 169 -10.11 -15.86 -2.54
N GLN A 170 -8.91 -15.43 -2.93
CA GLN A 170 -7.77 -16.31 -3.26
C GLN A 170 -6.59 -16.22 -2.30
N THR A 171 -6.46 -15.10 -1.60
CA THR A 171 -5.36 -14.78 -0.69
C THR A 171 -5.93 -14.03 0.52
N ASP A 172 -5.19 -14.01 1.62
CA ASP A 172 -5.52 -13.13 2.74
C ASP A 172 -4.77 -11.80 2.63
N VAL A 173 -5.45 -10.74 3.04
CA VAL A 173 -4.96 -9.36 2.98
C VAL A 173 -5.28 -8.63 4.28
N VAL A 174 -4.48 -7.63 4.60
CA VAL A 174 -4.90 -6.57 5.54
C VAL A 174 -5.25 -5.32 4.75
N VAL A 175 -6.38 -4.71 5.10
CA VAL A 175 -6.81 -3.45 4.50
C VAL A 175 -6.13 -2.30 5.22
N LEU A 176 -5.16 -1.67 4.58
CA LEU A 176 -4.43 -0.52 5.12
C LEU A 176 -5.21 0.78 4.91
N PHE A 177 -5.88 0.90 3.77
CA PHE A 177 -6.72 2.04 3.43
C PHE A 177 -7.92 1.60 2.59
N ASP A 178 -9.07 2.21 2.84
CA ASP A 178 -10.27 2.09 2.03
C ASP A 178 -10.99 3.43 2.04
N GLY A 179 -10.92 4.14 0.92
CA GLY A 179 -11.40 5.51 0.82
C GLY A 179 -12.07 5.79 -0.50
N LYS A 180 -12.75 6.93 -0.55
CA LYS A 180 -13.42 7.42 -1.76
C LYS A 180 -12.79 8.73 -2.19
N GLY A 181 -12.28 8.76 -3.41
CA GLY A 181 -11.76 9.96 -4.06
C GLY A 181 -12.86 10.90 -4.53
N GLU A 182 -12.45 12.14 -4.78
CA GLU A 182 -13.29 13.11 -5.49
C GLU A 182 -13.58 12.61 -6.90
N SER A 183 -14.76 12.92 -7.42
CA SER A 183 -15.19 12.53 -8.75
C SER A 183 -15.66 13.72 -9.56
N SER A 184 -15.39 13.68 -10.85
CA SER A 184 -15.81 14.69 -11.81
C SER A 184 -16.15 14.06 -13.15
N SER A 185 -17.12 14.65 -13.86
CA SER A 185 -17.43 14.30 -15.25
C SER A 185 -16.42 14.88 -16.25
N THR A 186 -15.65 15.89 -15.84
CA THR A 186 -14.55 16.48 -16.61
C THR A 186 -13.20 16.27 -15.91
N PRO A 187 -12.07 16.25 -16.63
CA PRO A 187 -10.76 16.13 -16.01
C PRO A 187 -10.50 17.20 -14.95
N PHE A 188 -9.84 16.81 -13.85
CA PHE A 188 -9.33 17.77 -12.88
C PHE A 188 -8.21 18.62 -13.52
N PRO A 189 -8.12 19.93 -13.21
CA PRO A 189 -7.07 20.78 -13.73
C PRO A 189 -5.68 20.28 -13.31
N ASN A 190 -4.66 20.58 -14.12
CA ASN A 190 -3.26 20.20 -13.87
C ASN A 190 -3.05 18.68 -13.71
N THR A 191 -3.83 17.87 -14.44
CA THR A 191 -3.66 16.42 -14.50
C THR A 191 -3.38 15.97 -15.93
N PHE A 192 -2.80 14.78 -16.10
CA PHE A 192 -2.60 14.15 -17.41
C PHE A 192 -3.88 14.14 -18.26
N PHE A 193 -5.04 13.92 -17.64
CA PHE A 193 -6.32 13.83 -18.33
C PHE A 193 -6.77 15.19 -18.89
N ALA A 194 -6.52 16.29 -18.17
CA ALA A 194 -6.83 17.63 -18.65
C ALA A 194 -5.96 18.00 -19.86
N ASP A 195 -4.68 17.65 -19.81
CA ASP A 195 -3.76 17.90 -20.93
C ASP A 195 -4.08 17.00 -22.15
N LEU A 196 -4.55 15.78 -21.91
CA LEU A 196 -5.04 14.92 -22.99
C LEU A 196 -6.31 15.48 -23.63
N GLU A 197 -7.27 15.96 -22.82
CA GLU A 197 -8.51 16.55 -23.32
C GLU A 197 -8.26 17.78 -24.19
N LYS A 198 -7.37 18.68 -23.75
CA LYS A 198 -6.96 19.86 -24.53
C LYS A 198 -6.39 19.46 -25.89
N ARG A 199 -5.48 18.48 -25.92
CA ARG A 199 -4.86 17.99 -27.17
C ARG A 199 -5.89 17.37 -28.11
N LYS A 200 -6.81 16.54 -27.59
CA LYS A 200 -7.85 15.90 -28.40
C LYS A 200 -8.87 16.88 -28.96
N LYS A 201 -9.20 17.96 -28.24
CA LYS A 201 -10.07 19.03 -28.75
C LYS A 201 -9.39 19.84 -29.86
N ALA A 202 -8.11 20.16 -29.71
CA ALA A 202 -7.35 20.88 -30.74
C ALA A 202 -7.22 20.08 -32.05
N SER A 203 -7.06 18.75 -31.99
CA SER A 203 -6.98 17.90 -33.19
C SER A 203 -8.29 17.69 -33.95
N VAL A 204 -9.43 18.10 -33.37
CA VAL A 204 -10.76 17.99 -34.02
C VAL A 204 -11.17 19.31 -34.66
N SER A 205 -10.48 20.41 -34.35
CA SER A 205 -10.69 21.73 -34.94
C SER A 205 -9.85 22.00 -36.20
N GLU A 206 -9.05 21.04 -36.63
CA GLU A 206 -8.31 21.02 -37.91
C GLU A 206 -9.03 20.13 -38.93
#